data_AF-A0A940SRN3-F1
#
_entry.id   AF-A0A940SRN3-F1
#
_cell.length_a   1.000
_cell.length_b   1.000
_cell.length_c   1.000
_cell.angle_alpha   90.00
_cell.angle_beta   90.00
_cell.angle_gamma   90.00
#
_symmetry.space_group_name_H-M   'P 1'
#
loop_
_entity.id
_entity.type
_entity.pdbx_description
1 polymer ?
#
loop_
_entity_poly.entity_id
_entity_poly.type
_entity_poly.pdbx_seq_one_letter_code
_entity_poly.pdbx_strand_id
1 'polypeptide(L)'
;MLKRLQIYFRDMYPIIPRLLLGGIIFFEIYFIILLNNGVTHFHITAAEFIGGFTVFSFLCWLRIADDFKDYELDCRLFKERPLPSGRVKKKDLGIFIGVLIAATVLLNLIFMNNVPFFFFLYIYGTLMSMWFFQKKKIQKSLPLALVTHNPVQMILNIYIISFTVIKYGLNEIT
;
A
#
# COMPACT_ATOMS: atom_id res chain seq x y z
N MET A 1 -11.34 -12.02 17.27
CA MET A 1 -10.52 -11.21 16.35
C MET A 1 -10.89 -11.49 14.89
N LEU A 2 -10.73 -12.72 14.40
CA LEU A 2 -10.99 -13.10 12.99
C LEU A 2 -12.39 -12.71 12.47
N LYS A 3 -13.47 -13.05 13.19
CA LYS A 3 -14.83 -12.65 12.80
C LYS A 3 -15.01 -11.12 12.66
N ARG A 4 -14.32 -10.34 13.48
CA ARG A 4 -14.37 -8.86 13.43
C ARG A 4 -13.56 -8.32 12.25
N LEU A 5 -12.38 -8.88 12.00
CA LEU A 5 -11.58 -8.55 10.82
C LEU A 5 -12.34 -8.89 9.52
N GLN A 6 -13.05 -10.02 9.48
CA GLN A 6 -13.87 -10.38 8.32
C GLN A 6 -14.96 -9.33 8.05
N ILE A 7 -15.63 -8.80 9.08
CA ILE A 7 -16.60 -7.71 8.93
C ILE A 7 -15.91 -6.47 8.35
N TYR A 8 -14.73 -6.11 8.85
CA TYR A 8 -13.96 -4.98 8.33
C TYR A 8 -13.66 -5.14 6.84
N PHE A 9 -13.06 -6.26 6.45
CA PHE A 9 -12.65 -6.49 5.06
C PHE A 9 -13.84 -6.62 4.13
N ARG A 10 -14.95 -7.22 4.57
CA ARG A 10 -16.16 -7.26 3.76
C ARG A 10 -16.72 -5.87 3.48
N ASP A 11 -16.79 -5.03 4.50
CA ASP A 11 -17.50 -3.74 4.42
C ASP A 11 -16.59 -2.59 3.90
N MET A 12 -15.28 -2.61 4.18
CA MET A 12 -14.36 -1.49 3.90
C MET A 12 -13.30 -1.79 2.84
N TYR A 13 -12.75 -3.01 2.83
CA TYR A 13 -11.60 -3.35 1.97
C TYR A 13 -11.66 -4.82 1.54
N PRO A 14 -12.48 -5.16 0.53
CA PRO A 14 -12.69 -6.56 0.15
C PRO A 14 -11.37 -7.19 -0.34
N ILE A 15 -10.85 -8.17 0.40
CA ILE A 15 -9.48 -8.68 0.23
C ILE A 15 -9.24 -9.18 -1.19
N ILE A 16 -10.14 -10.00 -1.74
CA ILE A 16 -9.96 -10.63 -3.05
C ILE A 16 -9.80 -9.59 -4.17
N PRO A 17 -10.76 -8.67 -4.41
CA PRO A 17 -10.60 -7.70 -5.48
C PRO A 17 -9.46 -6.71 -5.21
N ARG A 18 -9.13 -6.42 -3.95
CA ARG A 18 -8.00 -5.55 -3.61
C ARG A 18 -6.65 -6.22 -3.84
N LEU A 19 -6.55 -7.52 -3.58
CA LEU A 19 -5.36 -8.31 -3.89
C LEU A 19 -5.15 -8.38 -5.41
N LEU A 20 -6.22 -8.64 -6.16
CA LEU A 20 -6.18 -8.60 -7.63
C LEU A 20 -5.78 -7.22 -8.14
N LEU A 21 -6.32 -6.14 -7.55
CA LEU A 21 -5.92 -4.77 -7.89
C LEU A 21 -4.43 -4.53 -7.64
N GLY A 22 -3.89 -4.99 -6.52
CA GLY A 22 -2.45 -4.88 -6.23
C GLY A 22 -1.59 -5.63 -7.26
N GLY A 23 -2.04 -6.82 -7.67
CA GLY A 23 -1.43 -7.56 -8.77
C GLY A 23 -1.50 -6.82 -10.10
N ILE A 24 -2.68 -6.28 -10.47
CA ILE A 24 -2.87 -5.52 -11.71
C ILE A 24 -1.93 -4.31 -11.76
N ILE A 25 -1.90 -3.49 -10.71
CA ILE A 25 -1.02 -2.31 -10.65
C ILE A 25 0.45 -2.70 -10.81
N PHE A 26 0.87 -3.79 -10.15
CA PHE A 26 2.22 -4.28 -10.26
C PHE A 26 2.56 -4.76 -11.68
N PHE A 27 1.74 -5.67 -12.23
CA PHE A 27 1.98 -6.26 -13.54
C PHE A 27 1.83 -5.25 -14.67
N GLU A 28 0.92 -4.28 -14.56
CA GLU A 28 0.77 -3.19 -15.52
C GLU A 28 2.09 -2.44 -15.70
N ILE A 29 2.67 -1.94 -14.60
CA ILE A 29 3.92 -1.18 -14.65
C ILE A 29 5.09 -2.08 -15.06
N TYR A 30 5.15 -3.31 -14.53
CA TYR A 30 6.16 -4.30 -14.91
C TYR A 30 6.18 -4.53 -16.43
N PHE A 31 5.03 -4.82 -17.04
CA PHE A 31 4.94 -5.08 -18.48
C PHE A 31 5.17 -3.83 -19.32
N ILE A 32 4.73 -2.65 -18.88
CA ILE A 32 5.02 -1.39 -19.58
C ILE A 32 6.53 -1.15 -19.68
N ILE A 33 7.28 -1.40 -18.61
CA ILE A 33 8.74 -1.24 -18.62
C ILE A 33 9.40 -2.24 -19.58
N LEU A 34 8.99 -3.51 -19.52
CA LEU A 34 9.53 -4.53 -20.41
C LEU A 34 9.27 -4.21 -21.88
N LEU A 35 8.03 -3.80 -22.20
CA LEU A 35 7.62 -3.42 -23.55
C LEU A 35 8.44 -2.22 -24.06
N ASN A 36 8.59 -1.17 -23.23
CA ASN A 36 9.33 0.04 -23.60
C ASN A 36 10.83 -0.22 -23.80
N ASN A 37 11.39 -1.23 -23.14
CA ASN A 37 12.81 -1.60 -23.28
C ASN A 37 13.04 -2.75 -24.29
N GLY A 38 12.01 -3.16 -25.03
CA GLY A 38 12.12 -4.22 -26.04
C GLY A 38 12.44 -5.60 -25.46
N VAL A 39 12.18 -5.85 -24.18
CA VAL A 39 12.45 -7.14 -23.54
C VAL A 39 11.36 -8.14 -23.92
N THR A 40 11.71 -9.11 -24.75
CA THR A 40 10.79 -10.16 -25.23
C THR A 40 10.87 -11.45 -24.42
N HIS A 41 11.98 -11.68 -23.71
CA HIS A 41 12.19 -12.85 -22.86
C HIS A 41 12.09 -12.45 -21.38
N PHE A 42 11.00 -12.86 -20.72
CA PHE A 42 10.75 -12.58 -19.31
C PHE A 42 10.38 -13.85 -18.55
N HIS A 43 10.68 -13.87 -17.26
CA HIS A 43 10.39 -15.01 -16.38
C HIS A 43 9.62 -14.56 -15.15
N ILE A 44 8.37 -15.00 -15.05
CA ILE A 44 7.53 -14.79 -13.86
C ILE A 44 7.94 -15.82 -12.81
N THR A 45 8.36 -15.32 -11.67
CA THR A 45 8.80 -16.09 -10.50
C THR A 45 7.94 -15.74 -9.29
N ALA A 46 8.25 -16.30 -8.12
CA ALA A 46 7.60 -15.90 -6.87
C ALA A 46 7.76 -14.39 -6.56
N ALA A 47 8.84 -13.77 -7.03
CA ALA A 47 9.13 -12.35 -6.79
C ALA A 47 8.05 -11.42 -7.36
N GLU A 48 7.55 -11.67 -8.57
CA GLU A 48 6.47 -10.88 -9.18
C GLU A 48 5.18 -10.92 -8.34
N PHE A 49 4.81 -12.11 -7.86
CA PHE A 49 3.62 -12.26 -7.00
C PHE A 49 3.82 -11.57 -5.65
N ILE A 50 5.04 -11.59 -5.11
CA ILE A 50 5.39 -10.88 -3.88
C ILE A 50 5.39 -9.37 -4.09
N GLY A 51 5.82 -8.88 -5.26
CA GLY A 51 5.70 -7.49 -5.65
C GLY A 51 4.23 -7.03 -5.68
N GLY A 52 3.35 -7.79 -6.34
CA GLY A 52 1.91 -7.53 -6.33
C GLY A 52 1.28 -7.59 -4.93
N PHE A 53 1.70 -8.57 -4.11
CA PHE A 53 1.28 -8.65 -2.70
C PHE A 53 1.77 -7.45 -1.88
N THR A 54 2.98 -6.94 -2.14
CA THR A 54 3.54 -5.77 -1.46
C THR A 54 2.73 -4.52 -1.77
N VAL A 55 2.34 -4.32 -3.03
CA VAL A 55 1.43 -3.24 -3.44
C VAL A 55 0.09 -3.36 -2.69
N PHE A 56 -0.51 -4.54 -2.68
CA PHE A 56 -1.74 -4.81 -1.91
C PHE A 56 -1.57 -4.49 -0.42
N SER A 57 -0.50 -5.00 0.20
CA SER A 57 -0.24 -4.81 1.63
C SER A 57 -0.07 -3.34 1.97
N PHE A 58 0.66 -2.60 1.14
CA PHE A 58 0.91 -1.18 1.34
C PHE A 58 -0.39 -0.37 1.26
N LEU A 59 -1.21 -0.61 0.23
CA LEU A 59 -2.51 0.05 0.08
C LEU A 59 -3.49 -0.33 1.20
N CYS A 60 -3.49 -1.59 1.64
CA CYS A 60 -4.30 -2.05 2.77
C CYS A 60 -3.89 -1.35 4.07
N TRP A 61 -2.60 -1.20 4.31
CA TRP A 61 -2.10 -0.49 5.47
C TRP A 61 -2.48 1.00 5.45
N LEU A 62 -2.28 1.68 4.33
CA LEU A 62 -2.71 3.09 4.18
C LEU A 62 -4.21 3.25 4.45
N ARG A 63 -5.04 2.33 3.94
CA ARG A 63 -6.49 2.37 4.17
C ARG A 63 -6.85 2.30 5.65
N ILE A 64 -6.21 1.40 6.39
CA ILE A 64 -6.48 1.24 7.83
C ILE A 64 -5.90 2.42 8.62
N ALA A 65 -4.75 2.95 8.22
CA ALA A 65 -4.17 4.15 8.81
C ALA A 65 -5.10 5.37 8.67
N ASP A 66 -5.75 5.54 7.52
CA ASP A 66 -6.76 6.57 7.31
C ASP A 66 -7.99 6.38 8.22
N ASP A 67 -8.47 5.14 8.41
CA ASP A 67 -9.58 4.87 9.34
C ASP A 67 -9.21 5.19 10.80
N PHE A 68 -7.95 5.01 11.19
CA PHE A 68 -7.47 5.40 12.52
C PHE A 68 -7.39 6.92 12.68
N LYS A 69 -6.91 7.61 11.65
CA LYS A 69 -6.83 9.07 11.59
C LYS A 69 -8.20 9.73 11.62
N ASP A 70 -9.18 9.18 10.90
CA ASP A 70 -10.51 9.76 10.75
C ASP A 70 -11.55 9.25 11.74
N TYR A 71 -11.13 8.39 12.68
CA TYR A 71 -12.01 7.80 13.69
C TYR A 71 -12.96 8.78 14.39
N GLU A 72 -12.46 9.91 14.93
CA GLU A 72 -13.32 10.86 15.65
C GLU A 72 -14.35 11.54 14.75
N LEU A 73 -13.97 11.81 13.49
CA LEU A 73 -14.83 12.42 12.50
C LEU A 73 -15.89 11.41 12.04
N ASP A 74 -15.47 10.19 11.78
CA ASP A 74 -16.34 9.08 11.39
C ASP A 74 -17.33 8.71 12.51
N CYS A 75 -16.95 8.82 13.79
CA CYS A 75 -17.89 8.68 14.90
C CYS A 75 -19.01 9.74 14.92
N ARG A 76 -18.78 10.90 14.28
CA ARG A 76 -19.80 11.96 14.17
C ARG A 76 -20.63 11.81 12.89
N LEU A 77 -19.98 11.52 11.77
CA LEU A 77 -20.58 11.57 10.43
C LEU A 77 -20.99 10.20 9.86
N PHE A 78 -20.32 9.12 10.25
CA PHE A 78 -20.44 7.78 9.64
C PHE A 78 -20.47 6.67 10.70
N LYS A 79 -21.42 6.76 11.63
CA LYS A 79 -21.53 5.88 12.80
C LYS A 79 -21.72 4.40 12.44
N GLU A 80 -22.28 4.13 11.28
CA GLU A 80 -22.54 2.80 10.73
C GLU A 80 -21.27 2.05 10.31
N ARG A 81 -20.15 2.74 10.04
CA ARG A 81 -18.90 2.10 9.62
C ARG A 81 -18.38 1.10 10.67
N PRO A 82 -17.66 0.04 10.30
CA PRO A 82 -17.29 -1.04 11.23
C PRO A 82 -16.47 -0.60 12.45
N LEU A 83 -15.58 0.38 12.28
CA LEU A 83 -14.74 0.89 13.36
C LEU A 83 -15.48 1.89 14.28
N PRO A 84 -16.16 2.93 13.77
CA PRO A 84 -17.02 3.82 14.59
C PRO A 84 -18.17 3.13 15.32
N SER A 85 -18.81 2.14 14.67
CA SER A 85 -19.90 1.36 15.29
C SER A 85 -19.43 0.42 16.41
N GLY A 86 -18.12 0.26 16.61
CA GLY A 86 -17.55 -0.66 17.58
C GLY A 86 -17.63 -2.15 17.20
N ARG A 87 -18.19 -2.48 16.02
CA ARG A 87 -18.18 -3.85 15.46
C ARG A 87 -16.76 -4.39 15.30
N VAL A 88 -15.80 -3.49 15.07
CA VAL A 88 -14.36 -3.76 14.94
C VAL A 88 -13.60 -2.88 15.92
N LYS A 89 -12.64 -3.46 16.64
CA LYS A 89 -11.83 -2.71 17.62
C LYS A 89 -10.52 -2.24 16.98
N LYS A 90 -10.07 -1.03 17.34
CA LYS A 90 -8.76 -0.49 16.94
C LYS A 90 -7.61 -1.46 17.20
N LYS A 91 -7.63 -2.14 18.34
CA LYS A 91 -6.60 -3.14 18.72
C LYS A 91 -6.54 -4.31 17.73
N ASP A 92 -7.68 -4.79 17.23
CA ASP A 92 -7.70 -5.92 16.27
C ASP A 92 -7.05 -5.50 14.94
N LEU A 93 -7.36 -4.31 14.45
CA LEU A 93 -6.79 -3.74 13.23
C LEU A 93 -5.29 -3.44 13.39
N GLY A 94 -4.87 -2.93 14.56
CA GLY A 94 -3.45 -2.68 14.85
C GLY A 94 -2.62 -3.96 14.86
N ILE A 95 -3.13 -5.04 15.48
CA ILE A 95 -2.48 -6.35 15.46
C ILE A 95 -2.39 -6.88 14.02
N PHE A 96 -3.49 -6.78 13.25
CA PHE A 96 -3.52 -7.23 11.86
C PHE A 96 -2.48 -6.48 11.01
N ILE A 97 -2.42 -5.15 11.09
CA ILE A 97 -1.41 -4.36 10.38
C ILE A 97 -0.01 -4.81 10.77
N GLY A 98 0.27 -4.98 12.08
CA GLY A 98 1.58 -5.40 12.55
C GLY A 98 2.03 -6.73 11.92
N VAL A 99 1.13 -7.71 11.90
CA VAL A 99 1.37 -9.02 11.26
C VAL A 99 1.53 -8.87 9.74
N LEU A 100 0.69 -8.09 9.09
CA LEU A 100 0.72 -7.86 7.64
C LEU A 100 2.04 -7.20 7.21
N ILE A 101 2.46 -6.15 7.91
CA ILE A 101 3.73 -5.46 7.64
C ILE A 101 4.91 -6.40 7.91
N ALA A 102 4.92 -7.13 9.03
CA ALA A 102 6.00 -8.07 9.34
C ALA A 102 6.14 -9.16 8.27
N ALA A 103 5.02 -9.74 7.81
CA ALA A 103 5.01 -10.70 6.72
C ALA A 103 5.54 -10.08 5.41
N THR A 104 5.12 -8.86 5.10
CA THR A 104 5.55 -8.17 3.87
C THR A 104 7.03 -7.82 3.88
N VAL A 105 7.56 -7.37 5.02
CA VAL A 105 8.99 -7.12 5.22
C VAL A 105 9.77 -8.42 5.01
N LEU A 106 9.35 -9.51 5.66
CA LEU A 106 10.03 -10.80 5.53
C LEU A 106 10.04 -11.30 4.07
N LEU A 107 8.91 -11.21 3.36
CA LEU A 107 8.83 -11.60 1.97
C LEU A 107 9.71 -10.73 1.06
N ASN A 108 9.76 -9.41 1.28
CA ASN A 108 10.62 -8.52 0.49
C ASN A 108 12.10 -8.81 0.75
N LEU A 109 12.51 -9.08 1.99
CA LEU A 109 13.89 -9.40 2.32
C LEU A 109 14.36 -10.73 1.72
N ILE A 110 13.46 -11.71 1.56
CA ILE A 110 13.81 -13.04 1.06
C ILE A 110 13.77 -13.10 -0.47
N PHE A 111 12.78 -12.47 -1.10
CA PHE A 111 12.48 -12.71 -2.53
C PHE A 111 12.69 -11.51 -3.45
N MET A 112 12.78 -10.29 -2.91
CA MET A 112 12.85 -9.08 -3.74
C MET A 112 14.29 -8.56 -3.85
N ASN A 113 14.64 -8.03 -5.01
CA ASN A 113 15.97 -7.49 -5.32
C ASN A 113 16.09 -5.98 -5.02
N ASN A 114 14.98 -5.29 -4.77
CA ASN A 114 14.88 -3.83 -4.64
C ASN A 114 14.57 -3.39 -3.19
N VAL A 115 15.14 -4.09 -2.20
CA VAL A 115 14.93 -3.85 -0.77
C VAL A 115 15.10 -2.38 -0.33
N PRO A 116 16.07 -1.59 -0.83
CA PRO A 116 16.18 -0.17 -0.47
C PRO A 116 14.93 0.64 -0.85
N PHE A 117 14.34 0.36 -2.01
CA PHE A 117 13.13 1.02 -2.48
C PHE A 117 11.89 0.59 -1.69
N PHE A 118 11.85 -0.66 -1.23
CA PHE A 118 10.83 -1.12 -0.30
C PHE A 118 10.86 -0.32 1.01
N PHE A 119 12.03 -0.15 1.62
CA PHE A 119 12.17 0.66 2.83
C PHE A 119 11.80 2.12 2.58
N PHE A 120 12.24 2.69 1.45
CA PHE A 120 11.84 4.04 1.07
C PHE A 120 10.32 4.20 0.99
N LEU A 121 9.62 3.26 0.34
CA LEU A 121 8.16 3.24 0.23
C LEU A 121 7.48 3.20 1.62
N TYR A 122 7.90 2.30 2.50
CA TYR A 122 7.27 2.11 3.82
C TYR A 122 7.61 3.24 4.80
N ILE A 123 8.83 3.76 4.77
CA ILE A 123 9.24 4.93 5.55
C ILE A 123 8.43 6.13 5.10
N TYR A 124 8.34 6.36 3.79
CA TYR A 124 7.55 7.47 3.24
C TYR A 124 6.08 7.37 3.64
N GLY A 125 5.45 6.20 3.47
CA GLY A 125 4.06 6.01 3.89
C GLY A 125 3.85 6.27 5.38
N THR A 126 4.86 5.99 6.22
CA THR A 126 4.77 6.17 7.66
C THR A 126 4.87 7.65 8.01
N LEU A 127 5.84 8.34 7.40
CA LEU A 127 5.98 9.80 7.52
C LEU A 127 4.73 10.51 7.04
N MET A 128 4.15 10.07 5.92
CA MET A 128 2.91 10.61 5.38
C MET A 128 1.75 10.39 6.37
N SER A 129 1.61 9.18 6.92
CA SER A 129 0.62 8.90 7.97
C SER A 129 0.80 9.81 9.19
N MET A 130 2.04 10.00 9.68
CA MET A 130 2.36 10.90 10.80
C MET A 130 2.07 12.36 10.49
N TRP A 131 2.41 12.83 9.29
CA TRP A 131 2.11 14.17 8.80
C TRP A 131 0.60 14.43 8.79
N PHE A 132 -0.20 13.41 8.50
CA PHE A 132 -1.65 13.49 8.53
C PHE A 132 -2.29 13.52 9.92
N PHE A 133 -1.62 13.02 10.95
CA PHE A 133 -2.09 13.20 12.32
C PHE A 133 -1.98 14.67 12.79
N GLN A 134 -1.30 15.55 12.04
CA GLN A 134 -1.30 17.00 12.26
C GLN A 134 -2.52 17.71 11.62
N LYS A 135 -3.74 17.21 11.90
CA LYS A 135 -5.03 17.72 11.36
C LYS A 135 -5.18 19.25 11.38
N LYS A 136 -4.67 19.93 12.41
CA LYS A 136 -4.79 21.39 12.59
C LYS A 136 -4.08 22.23 11.51
N LYS A 137 -3.12 21.68 10.75
CA LYS A 137 -2.35 22.44 9.74
C LYS A 137 -2.86 22.26 8.30
N ILE A 138 -3.47 21.12 7.98
CA ILE A 138 -3.77 20.73 6.59
C ILE A 138 -5.23 21.01 6.18
N GLN A 139 -6.18 21.02 7.14
CA GLN A 139 -7.62 21.20 6.85
C GLN A 139 -7.98 22.55 6.20
N LYS A 140 -7.06 23.52 6.16
CA LYS A 140 -7.33 24.86 5.61
C LYS A 140 -7.27 24.94 4.08
N SER A 141 -6.73 23.95 3.37
CA SER A 141 -6.70 23.99 1.90
C SER A 141 -6.71 22.60 1.25
N LEU A 142 -7.81 22.31 0.54
CA LEU A 142 -7.98 21.09 -0.28
C LEU A 142 -6.84 20.87 -1.31
N PRO A 143 -6.24 21.91 -1.93
CA PRO A 143 -5.10 21.74 -2.83
C PRO A 143 -3.84 21.21 -2.15
N LEU A 144 -3.57 21.62 -0.89
CA LEU A 144 -2.40 21.15 -0.16
C LEU A 144 -2.54 19.66 0.20
N ALA A 145 -3.77 19.20 0.46
CA ALA A 145 -4.06 17.78 0.61
C ALA A 145 -3.77 17.03 -0.71
N LEU A 146 -4.26 17.50 -1.85
CA LEU A 146 -4.01 16.85 -3.15
C LEU A 146 -2.51 16.71 -3.47
N VAL A 147 -1.74 17.78 -3.30
CA VAL A 147 -0.30 17.81 -3.59
C VAL A 147 0.50 16.90 -2.65
N THR A 148 0.05 16.73 -1.40
CA THR A 148 0.74 15.89 -0.42
C THR A 148 0.38 14.40 -0.50
N HIS A 149 -0.79 14.04 -1.05
CA HIS A 149 -1.21 12.63 -1.17
C HIS A 149 -0.79 11.98 -2.49
N ASN A 150 -0.83 12.70 -3.63
CA ASN A 150 -0.46 12.11 -4.93
C ASN A 150 0.97 11.56 -5.05
N PRO A 151 2.00 12.11 -4.36
CA PRO A 151 3.36 11.57 -4.45
C PRO A 151 3.49 10.14 -3.93
N VAL A 152 2.58 9.66 -3.08
CA VAL A 152 2.62 8.26 -2.61
C VAL A 152 2.46 7.28 -3.77
N GLN A 153 1.65 7.63 -4.77
CA GLN A 153 1.46 6.83 -5.96
C GLN A 153 2.73 6.82 -6.82
N MET A 154 3.41 7.97 -6.91
CA MET A 154 4.69 8.06 -7.62
C MET A 154 5.76 7.18 -6.95
N ILE A 155 5.82 7.17 -5.61
CA ILE A 155 6.80 6.36 -4.87
C ILE A 155 6.48 4.87 -4.97
N LEU A 156 5.20 4.49 -4.95
CA LEU A 156 4.76 3.13 -5.24
C LEU A 156 5.21 2.68 -6.64
N ASN A 157 5.06 3.55 -7.65
CA ASN A 157 5.53 3.26 -9.00
C ASN A 157 7.05 3.10 -9.04
N ILE A 158 7.82 3.94 -8.34
CA ILE A 158 9.29 3.81 -8.23
C ILE A 158 9.68 2.45 -7.63
N TYR A 159 8.96 1.96 -6.63
CA TYR A 159 9.18 0.61 -6.11
C TYR A 159 9.00 -0.47 -7.19
N ILE A 160 7.94 -0.40 -7.99
CA ILE A 160 7.70 -1.40 -9.05
C ILE A 160 8.72 -1.27 -10.20
N ILE A 161 9.05 -0.03 -10.56
CA ILE A 161 10.04 0.27 -11.60
C ILE A 161 11.42 -0.27 -11.20
N SER A 162 11.88 0.05 -9.99
CA SER A 162 13.18 -0.41 -9.49
C SER A 162 13.31 -1.93 -9.48
N PHE A 163 12.27 -2.66 -9.09
CA PHE A 163 12.27 -4.13 -9.18
C PHE A 163 12.57 -4.62 -10.60
N THR A 164 11.84 -4.07 -11.57
CA THR A 164 11.92 -4.49 -12.98
C THR A 164 13.27 -4.12 -13.60
N VAL A 165 13.72 -2.88 -13.38
CA VAL A 165 15.00 -2.37 -13.88
C VAL A 165 16.17 -3.19 -13.32
N ILE A 166 16.19 -3.44 -12.01
CA ILE A 166 17.25 -4.24 -11.37
C ILE A 166 17.22 -5.69 -11.84
N LYS A 167 16.02 -6.28 -12.02
CA LYS A 167 15.87 -7.68 -12.43
C LYS A 167 16.42 -7.94 -13.84
N TYR A 168 16.19 -7.00 -14.76
CA TYR A 168 16.56 -7.14 -16.17
C TYR A 168 17.83 -6.37 -16.55
N GLY A 169 18.48 -5.67 -15.61
CA GLY A 169 19.68 -4.88 -15.87
C GLY A 169 19.46 -3.75 -16.88
N LEU A 170 18.28 -3.13 -16.84
CA LEU A 170 17.90 -2.08 -17.80
C LEU A 170 18.62 -0.77 -17.46
N ASN A 171 19.02 0.00 -18.48
CA ASN A 171 19.63 1.31 -18.27
C ASN A 171 18.57 2.31 -17.77
N GLU A 172 18.93 3.12 -16.77
CA GLU A 172 17.99 4.04 -16.11
C GLU A 172 17.52 5.19 -17.01
N ILE A 173 18.20 5.44 -18.14
CA ILE A 173 17.91 6.50 -19.10
C ILE A 173 18.42 6.03 -20.47
N THR A 174 17.56 5.98 -21.48
CA THR A 174 17.95 5.97 -22.90
C THR A 174 17.42 7.22 -23.55
#